data_AF-A0A226EAP9-F1
#
_entry.id   AF-A0A226EAP9-F1
#
_cell.length_a   1.000
_cell.length_b   1.000
_cell.length_c   1.000
_cell.angle_alpha   90.00
_cell.angle_beta   90.00
_cell.angle_gamma   90.00
#
_symmetry.space_group_name_H-M   'P 1'
#
loop_
_entity.id
_entity.type
_entity.pdbx_description
1 polymer ?
#
loop_
_entity_poly.entity_id
_entity_poly.type
_entity_poly.pdbx_seq_one_letter_code
_entity_poly.pdbx_strand_id
1 'polypeptide(L)'
;MFSAKFLPILKFHLKFCKFLNCIPFRYNENLGRLVPIKNGHSLFKFKLQCVLSALYCGAMGANICFGRLSTTVKLQGSIFLMTYLIGAVSRWNYGLSPGPIQVINSFLLYEAGPLRGPENRAFIILRK
;
A
#
# COMPACT_ATOMS: atom_id res chain seq x y z
N MET A 1 14.04 -17.60 -3.47
CA MET A 1 12.79 -17.96 -4.16
C MET A 1 11.88 -16.75 -4.30
N PHE A 2 11.63 -16.03 -3.21
CA PHE A 2 10.96 -14.74 -3.13
C PHE A 2 11.73 -13.63 -3.89
N SER A 3 13.03 -13.50 -3.70
CA SER A 3 13.88 -12.51 -4.37
C SER A 3 14.05 -12.78 -5.87
N ALA A 4 14.12 -14.04 -6.28
CA ALA A 4 14.33 -14.38 -7.70
C ALA A 4 13.05 -14.33 -8.55
N LYS A 5 11.88 -14.64 -7.96
CA LYS A 5 10.61 -14.74 -8.70
C LYS A 5 9.62 -13.64 -8.36
N PHE A 6 9.43 -13.35 -7.07
CA PHE A 6 8.42 -12.38 -6.62
C PHE A 6 8.92 -10.94 -6.69
N LEU A 7 10.18 -10.69 -6.36
CA LEU A 7 10.74 -9.33 -6.33
C LEU A 7 10.71 -8.62 -7.70
N PRO A 8 11.00 -9.25 -8.85
CA PRO A 8 10.86 -8.58 -10.16
C PRO A 8 9.43 -8.12 -10.43
N ILE A 9 8.44 -8.96 -10.12
CA ILE A 9 7.02 -8.65 -10.25
C ILE A 9 6.64 -7.51 -9.32
N LEU A 10 7.08 -7.58 -8.06
CA LEU A 10 6.87 -6.52 -7.08
C LEU A 10 7.48 -5.20 -7.55
N LYS A 11 8.72 -5.20 -8.05
CA LYS A 11 9.38 -4.00 -8.61
C LYS A 11 8.58 -3.41 -9.77
N PHE A 12 8.04 -4.24 -10.66
CA PHE A 12 7.19 -3.78 -11.76
C PHE A 12 5.92 -3.09 -11.23
N HIS A 13 5.20 -3.73 -10.30
CA HIS A 13 4.03 -3.13 -9.64
C HIS A 13 4.40 -1.82 -8.92
N LEU A 14 5.51 -1.77 -8.19
CA LEU A 14 5.97 -0.56 -7.50
C LEU A 14 6.29 0.58 -8.49
N LYS A 15 6.80 0.29 -9.70
CA LYS A 15 7.00 1.32 -10.74
C LYS A 15 5.66 1.93 -11.19
N PHE A 16 4.66 1.09 -11.43
CA PHE A 16 3.33 1.54 -11.81
C PHE A 16 2.66 2.34 -10.67
N CYS A 17 2.77 1.84 -9.44
CA CYS A 17 2.25 2.53 -8.27
C CYS A 17 2.96 3.85 -7.98
N LYS A 18 4.27 3.96 -8.28
CA LYS A 18 5.02 5.21 -8.21
C LYS A 18 4.52 6.22 -9.24
N PHE A 19 4.26 5.78 -10.47
CA PHE A 19 3.68 6.64 -11.51
C PHE A 19 2.33 7.21 -11.05
N LEU A 20 1.49 6.38 -10.44
CA LEU A 20 0.19 6.79 -9.90
C LEU A 20 0.23 7.46 -8.52
N ASN A 21 1.40 7.58 -7.88
CA ASN A 21 1.57 8.05 -6.49
C ASN A 21 0.66 7.32 -5.46
N CYS A 22 0.30 6.07 -5.73
CA CYS A 22 -0.71 5.36 -4.94
C CYS A 22 -0.15 4.53 -3.78
N ILE A 23 1.17 4.60 -3.54
CA ILE A 23 1.84 3.96 -2.41
C ILE A 23 2.90 4.89 -1.80
N PRO A 24 3.05 4.92 -0.46
CA PRO A 24 4.06 5.74 0.20
C PRO A 24 5.40 5.01 0.36
N PHE A 25 5.75 4.09 -0.55
CA PHE A 25 6.92 3.21 -0.43
C PHE A 25 7.68 3.08 -1.75
N ARG A 26 9.00 2.85 -1.64
CA ARG A 26 9.89 2.63 -2.78
C ARG A 26 10.88 1.51 -2.50
N TYR A 27 11.23 0.75 -3.53
CA TYR A 27 12.36 -0.18 -3.44
C TYR A 27 13.68 0.60 -3.50
N ASN A 28 14.60 0.32 -2.58
CA ASN A 28 15.94 0.88 -2.58
C ASN A 28 16.92 -0.20 -3.09
N GLU A 29 17.48 0.00 -4.27
CA GLU A 29 18.43 -0.95 -4.89
C GLU A 29 19.71 -1.10 -4.04
N ASN A 30 20.22 -0.01 -3.45
CA ASN A 30 21.45 -0.03 -2.64
C ASN A 30 21.28 -0.84 -1.34
N LEU A 31 20.10 -0.75 -0.71
CA LEU A 31 19.80 -1.48 0.52
C LEU A 31 19.13 -2.84 0.27
N GLY A 32 18.72 -3.10 -0.97
CA GLY A 32 17.91 -4.27 -1.36
C GLY A 32 16.65 -4.46 -0.52
N ARG A 33 15.95 -3.37 -0.14
CA ARG A 33 14.74 -3.39 0.70
C ARG A 33 13.77 -2.28 0.35
N LEU A 34 12.50 -2.44 0.72
CA LEU A 34 11.49 -1.40 0.60
C LEU A 34 11.63 -0.39 1.75
N VAL A 35 11.60 0.90 1.41
CA VAL A 35 11.70 2.02 2.35
C VAL A 35 10.54 3.00 2.16
N PRO A 36 10.06 3.65 3.23
CA PRO A 36 9.05 4.70 3.12
C PRO A 36 9.58 5.92 2.37
N ILE A 37 8.69 6.60 1.64
CA ILE A 37 9.01 7.84 0.92
C ILE A 37 9.12 8.98 1.93
N LYS A 38 10.24 9.71 1.92
CA LYS A 38 10.46 10.90 2.76
C LYS A 38 10.01 12.21 2.12
N ASN A 39 9.61 12.19 0.85
CA ASN A 39 9.17 13.39 0.12
C ASN A 39 7.76 13.81 0.58
N GLY A 40 7.66 14.99 1.21
CA GLY A 40 6.40 15.53 1.73
C GLY A 40 5.34 15.70 0.64
N HIS A 41 5.71 16.13 -0.57
CA HIS A 41 4.75 16.37 -1.65
C HIS A 41 4.10 15.08 -2.18
N SER A 42 4.88 14.01 -2.33
CA SER A 42 4.36 12.70 -2.75
C SER A 42 3.47 12.08 -1.67
N LEU A 43 3.86 12.24 -0.39
CA LEU A 43 3.03 11.83 0.74
C LEU A 43 1.72 12.62 0.80
N PHE A 44 1.75 13.92 0.55
CA PHE A 44 0.56 14.76 0.48
C PHE A 44 -0.40 14.31 -0.63
N LYS A 45 0.11 14.07 -1.85
CA LYS A 45 -0.70 13.53 -2.96
C LYS A 45 -1.35 12.20 -2.62
N PHE A 46 -0.60 11.28 -2.01
CA PHE A 46 -1.11 9.99 -1.56
C PHE A 46 -2.21 10.14 -0.50
N LYS A 47 -2.01 11.01 0.49
CA LYS A 47 -3.02 11.33 1.52
C LYS A 47 -4.29 11.90 0.88
N LEU A 48 -4.14 12.84 -0.05
CA LEU A 48 -5.26 13.42 -0.79
C LEU A 48 -6.03 12.33 -1.56
N GLN A 49 -5.33 11.41 -2.22
CA GLN A 49 -5.96 10.27 -2.91
C GLN A 49 -6.73 9.35 -1.96
N CYS A 50 -6.22 9.11 -0.75
CA CYS A 50 -6.91 8.34 0.28
C CYS A 50 -8.19 9.06 0.74
N VAL A 51 -8.12 10.37 1.01
CA VAL A 51 -9.28 11.19 1.39
C VAL A 51 -10.32 11.21 0.27
N LEU A 52 -9.92 11.44 -0.98
CA LEU A 52 -10.81 11.41 -2.14
C LEU A 52 -11.47 10.03 -2.31
N SER A 53 -10.74 8.95 -2.08
CA SER A 53 -11.29 7.58 -2.14
C SER A 53 -12.34 7.35 -1.04
N ALA A 54 -12.09 7.84 0.19
CA ALA A 54 -13.05 7.76 1.28
C ALA A 54 -14.31 8.61 1.01
N LEU A 55 -14.13 9.83 0.50
CA LEU A 55 -15.24 10.70 0.08
C LEU A 55 -16.08 10.06 -1.03
N TYR A 56 -15.43 9.44 -2.03
CA TYR A 56 -16.12 8.73 -3.10
C TYR A 56 -16.92 7.54 -2.57
N CYS A 57 -16.35 6.74 -1.67
CA CYS A 57 -17.09 5.65 -1.01
C CYS A 57 -18.28 6.18 -0.21
N GLY A 58 -18.12 7.29 0.51
CA GLY A 58 -19.21 7.94 1.25
C GLY A 58 -20.33 8.43 0.34
N ALA A 59 -19.99 9.12 -0.76
CA ALA A 59 -20.95 9.59 -1.75
C ALA A 59 -21.67 8.42 -2.45
N MET A 60 -20.94 7.36 -2.81
CA MET A 60 -21.50 6.15 -3.41
C MET A 60 -22.45 5.44 -2.44
N GLY A 61 -22.06 5.31 -1.17
CA GLY A 61 -22.92 4.76 -0.11
C GLY A 61 -24.19 5.59 0.08
N ALA A 62 -24.07 6.91 0.17
CA ALA A 62 -25.21 7.81 0.27
C ALA A 62 -26.15 7.67 -0.93
N ASN A 63 -25.62 7.58 -2.15
CA ASN A 63 -26.43 7.38 -3.36
C ASN A 63 -27.14 6.02 -3.37
N ILE A 64 -26.52 4.95 -2.86
CA ILE A 64 -27.16 3.63 -2.74
C ILE A 64 -28.27 3.63 -1.68
N CYS A 65 -28.02 4.26 -0.52
CA CYS A 65 -28.95 4.32 0.60
C CYS A 65 -30.14 5.24 0.33
N PHE A 66 -29.90 6.48 -0.09
CA PHE A 66 -30.90 7.53 -0.22
C PHE A 66 -31.33 7.81 -1.67
N GLY A 67 -30.60 7.30 -2.67
CA GLY A 67 -30.94 7.51 -4.07
C GLY A 67 -32.16 6.70 -4.51
N ARG A 68 -32.92 7.28 -5.45
CA ARG A 68 -34.00 6.61 -6.19
C ARG A 68 -33.42 5.66 -7.24
N LEU A 69 -32.76 4.61 -6.78
CA LEU A 69 -32.22 3.53 -7.61
C LEU A 69 -33.11 2.28 -7.49
N SER A 70 -33.23 1.52 -8.57
CA SER A 70 -33.89 0.21 -8.53
C SER A 70 -33.08 -0.78 -7.68
N THR A 71 -33.75 -1.80 -7.13
CA THR A 71 -33.13 -2.81 -6.25
C THR A 71 -31.92 -3.49 -6.90
N THR A 72 -32.00 -3.79 -8.20
CA THR A 72 -30.90 -4.40 -8.97
C THR A 72 -29.68 -3.49 -9.05
N VAL A 73 -29.89 -2.20 -9.30
CA VAL A 73 -28.80 -1.21 -9.39
C VAL A 73 -28.17 -0.97 -8.02
N LYS A 74 -28.97 -1.01 -6.94
CA LYS A 74 -28.46 -0.95 -5.57
C LYS A 74 -27.56 -2.15 -5.23
N LEU A 75 -27.93 -3.36 -5.65
CA LEU A 75 -27.13 -4.57 -5.42
C LEU A 75 -25.80 -4.53 -6.21
N GLN A 76 -25.83 -4.10 -7.46
CA GLN A 76 -24.59 -3.91 -8.24
C GLN A 76 -23.72 -2.82 -7.59
N GLY A 77 -24.33 -1.69 -7.21
CA GLY A 77 -23.65 -0.61 -6.53
C GLY A 77 -23.00 -1.04 -5.20
N SER A 78 -23.63 -1.92 -4.43
CA SER A 78 -23.07 -2.39 -3.16
C SER A 78 -21.81 -3.23 -3.34
N ILE A 79 -21.73 -4.05 -4.39
CA ILE A 79 -20.53 -4.83 -4.73
C ILE A 79 -19.36 -3.88 -5.05
N PHE A 80 -19.61 -2.86 -5.87
CA PHE A 80 -18.60 -1.85 -6.17
C PHE A 80 -18.20 -1.07 -4.92
N LEU A 81 -19.18 -0.65 -4.10
CA LEU A 81 -18.92 0.05 -2.85
C LEU A 81 -18.00 -0.78 -1.93
N MET A 82 -18.28 -2.07 -1.74
CA MET A 82 -17.43 -2.95 -0.93
C MET A 82 -16.01 -3.07 -1.50
N THR A 83 -15.88 -3.19 -2.81
CA THR A 83 -14.57 -3.27 -3.48
C THR A 83 -13.74 -2.01 -3.26
N TYR A 84 -14.35 -0.83 -3.44
CA TYR A 84 -13.69 0.46 -3.19
C TYR A 84 -13.40 0.67 -1.71
N LEU A 85 -14.30 0.24 -0.81
CA LEU A 85 -14.13 0.36 0.64
C LEU A 85 -12.93 -0.46 1.13
N ILE A 86 -12.80 -1.72 0.68
CA ILE A 86 -11.63 -2.56 1.00
C ILE A 86 -10.34 -1.87 0.55
N GLY A 87 -10.32 -1.32 -0.67
CA GLY A 87 -9.19 -0.56 -1.19
C GLY A 87 -8.86 0.70 -0.39
N ALA A 88 -9.88 1.46 0.00
CA ALA A 88 -9.73 2.69 0.79
C ALA A 88 -9.19 2.39 2.19
N VAL A 89 -9.76 1.40 2.89
CA VAL A 89 -9.33 0.98 4.24
C VAL A 89 -7.91 0.42 4.22
N SER A 90 -7.59 -0.43 3.23
CA SER A 90 -6.24 -0.99 3.07
C SER A 90 -5.17 0.09 2.88
N ARG A 91 -5.51 1.18 2.20
CA ARG A 91 -4.60 2.32 1.99
C ARG A 91 -4.55 3.26 3.18
N TRP A 92 -5.66 3.48 3.89
CA TRP A 92 -5.78 4.43 5.00
C TRP A 92 -4.84 4.12 6.17
N ASN A 93 -4.47 2.86 6.37
CA ASN A 93 -3.62 2.40 7.47
C ASN A 93 -2.12 2.78 7.34
N TYR A 94 -1.77 3.72 6.45
CA TYR A 94 -0.40 4.11 6.16
C TYR A 94 0.37 4.70 7.36
N GLY A 95 -0.32 5.13 8.42
CA GLY A 95 0.28 5.71 9.62
C GLY A 95 0.53 4.73 10.77
N LEU A 96 -0.11 3.55 10.78
CA LEU A 96 -0.25 2.73 11.99
C LEU A 96 0.69 1.53 12.04
N SER A 97 1.10 0.97 10.89
CA SER A 97 2.13 -0.08 10.86
C SER A 97 2.58 -0.37 9.41
N PRO A 98 3.88 -0.35 9.09
CA PRO A 98 4.39 -0.87 7.81
C PRO A 98 4.41 -2.41 7.78
N GLY A 99 3.49 -3.09 8.47
CA GLY A 99 3.46 -4.54 8.67
C GLY A 99 3.65 -5.34 7.37
N PRO A 100 2.87 -5.10 6.30
CA PRO A 100 3.04 -5.83 5.04
C PRO A 100 4.44 -5.68 4.44
N ILE A 101 5.06 -4.52 4.62
CA ILE A 101 6.39 -4.23 4.08
C ILE A 101 7.49 -4.80 4.94
N GLN A 102 7.29 -4.80 6.25
CA GLN A 102 8.20 -5.45 7.18
C GLN A 102 8.26 -6.96 6.92
N VAL A 103 7.13 -7.59 6.61
CA VAL A 103 7.07 -8.98 6.18
C VAL A 103 7.87 -9.20 4.89
N ILE A 104 7.62 -8.40 3.85
CA ILE A 104 8.39 -8.48 2.58
C ILE A 104 9.88 -8.27 2.81
N ASN A 105 10.26 -7.26 3.60
CA ASN A 105 11.66 -6.99 3.94
C ASN A 105 12.30 -8.13 4.73
N SER A 106 11.55 -8.82 5.59
CA SER A 106 12.05 -9.97 6.35
C SER A 106 12.33 -11.16 5.43
N PHE A 107 11.47 -11.44 4.45
CA PHE A 107 11.75 -12.45 3.43
C PHE A 107 12.98 -12.10 2.58
N LEU A 108 13.12 -10.84 2.17
CA LEU A 108 14.29 -10.38 1.43
C LEU A 108 15.58 -10.49 2.26
N LEU A 109 15.52 -10.20 3.56
CA LEU A 109 16.65 -10.33 4.48
C LEU A 109 17.04 -11.79 4.68
N TYR A 110 16.06 -12.68 4.88
CA TYR A 110 16.28 -14.12 5.03
C TYR A 110 16.98 -14.71 3.80
N GLU A 111 16.52 -14.37 2.59
CA GLU A 111 17.12 -14.87 1.36
C GLU A 111 18.48 -14.25 1.02
N ALA A 112 18.80 -13.07 1.54
CA ALA A 112 20.10 -12.43 1.34
C ALA A 112 21.25 -13.12 2.10
N GLY A 113 20.93 -13.98 3.08
CA GLY A 113 21.89 -14.73 3.90
C GLY A 113 22.74 -13.86 4.84
N PRO A 114 23.65 -14.48 5.63
CA PRO A 114 24.48 -13.78 6.62
C PRO A 114 25.48 -12.75 6.05
N LEU A 115 25.65 -12.69 4.72
CA LEU A 115 26.70 -11.95 4.03
C LEU A 115 26.42 -10.43 3.87
N ARG A 116 25.26 -9.93 4.30
CA ARG A 116 25.07 -8.48 4.49
C ARG A 116 25.43 -8.11 5.93
N GLY A 117 26.58 -7.46 6.09
CA GLY A 117 27.22 -7.13 7.36
C GLY A 117 26.38 -6.37 8.40
N PRO A 118 26.92 -6.21 9.62
CA PRO A 118 26.20 -5.84 10.85
C PRO A 118 25.48 -4.47 10.84
N GLU A 119 25.79 -3.58 9.89
CA GLU A 119 25.16 -2.25 9.77
C GLU A 119 23.63 -2.31 9.57
N ASN A 120 23.10 -3.41 9.00
CA ASN A 120 21.67 -3.58 8.74
C ASN A 120 20.88 -4.30 9.84
N ARG A 121 21.54 -4.90 10.85
CA ARG A 121 20.85 -5.58 11.96
C ARG A 121 20.34 -4.62 13.03
N ALA A 122 20.94 -3.44 13.17
CA ALA A 122 20.61 -2.47 14.22
C ALA A 122 19.22 -1.82 14.05
N PHE A 123 18.69 -1.73 12.83
CA PHE A 123 17.45 -0.99 12.57
C PHE A 123 16.15 -1.75 12.87
N ILE A 124 16.20 -3.07 13.05
CA ILE A 124 15.00 -3.87 13.35
C ILE A 124 14.82 -4.06 14.87
N ILE A 125 15.90 -3.97 15.66
CA ILE A 125 15.85 -4.19 17.12
C ILE A 125 15.62 -2.87 17.91
N LEU A 126 15.96 -1.70 17.34
CA LEU A 126 15.87 -0.40 18.04
C LEU A 126 14.55 0.38 17.84
N ARG A 127 13.48 -0.27 17.40
CA ARG A 127 12.11 0.31 17.43
C ARG A 127 11.13 -0.61 18.15
N LYS A 128 11.44 -0.96 19.40
CA LYS A 128 10.43 -1.27 20.40
C LYS A 128 10.14 -0.02 21.21
#